data_AF-A0AAV1HU05-F1
#
_entry.id   AF-A0AAV1HU05-F1
#
_cell.length_a   1.000
_cell.length_b   1.000
_cell.length_c   1.000
_cell.angle_alpha   90.00
_cell.angle_beta   90.00
_cell.angle_gamma   90.00
#
_symmetry.space_group_name_H-M   'P 1'
#
loop_
_entity.id
_entity.type
_entity.pdbx_description
1 polymer ?
#
loop_
_entity_poly.entity_id
_entity_poly.type
_entity_poly.pdbx_seq_one_letter_code
_entity_poly.pdbx_strand_id
1 'polypeptide(L)'
;MHQEMSLRLGRLCICLPLAGLLLNLARADIGSTNTASFLQPMPWILEMSVNPNRTLRDESCAHCESSNPLGAMCCGMCAFWENPRTQAAIEGKQWDGPCNERLVGQLLADLKGWGVELESLKPSDLFDVIRGRTLWFIGDSQTQYWHLAVECFLSPYRVRAARTAPTKNSASNLWLVKFDEWQKLKGSPHAPPKASVCLELQDDTRVCFVRVHLVEEIAHPVLRVIKRDVPNARRDIAVINAGLHYGIGDPKYEQGFDFLKTFIREHKEELPHIIWKDTSPQHFEYENGYYWWVDNSKGKTAGGPPPEKCRPFTDEELENEDIKARGWYNTVAFQHMQEVDVPLLDAFHITLPMWQMHMKDKDCSHFCSPGAYEVWTYLLTDMLKATELRE
;
A
#
# COMPACT_ATOMS: atom_id res chain seq x y z
N MET A 1 -8.92 -47.48 13.71
CA MET A 1 -9.59 -46.36 12.99
C MET A 1 -8.88 -45.07 13.36
N HIS A 2 -7.75 -44.80 12.72
CA HIS A 2 -7.08 -43.50 12.77
C HIS A 2 -6.97 -43.07 11.32
N GLN A 3 -7.64 -41.96 10.99
CA GLN A 3 -7.72 -41.45 9.63
C GLN A 3 -6.66 -40.34 9.51
N GLU A 4 -5.64 -40.61 8.70
CA GLU A 4 -4.66 -39.63 8.24
C GLU A 4 -5.38 -38.58 7.39
N MET A 5 -5.50 -37.35 7.89
CA MET A 5 -5.74 -36.18 7.06
C MET A 5 -4.39 -35.55 6.74
N SER A 6 -3.88 -35.90 5.56
CA SER A 6 -2.74 -35.27 4.92
C SER A 6 -3.07 -33.81 4.55
N LEU A 7 -2.55 -32.86 5.31
CA LEU A 7 -2.50 -31.44 4.97
C LEU A 7 -1.60 -31.22 3.74
N ARG A 8 -2.22 -31.06 2.56
CA ARG A 8 -1.59 -30.41 1.40
C ARG A 8 -1.68 -28.90 1.56
N LEU A 9 -0.79 -28.32 2.36
CA LEU A 9 -0.47 -26.89 2.24
C LEU A 9 0.68 -26.78 1.24
N GLY A 10 0.34 -26.53 -0.02
CA GLY A 10 1.30 -26.16 -1.05
C GLY A 10 1.90 -24.80 -0.70
N ARG A 11 3.07 -24.80 -0.06
CA ARG A 11 3.93 -23.61 0.02
C ARG A 11 4.39 -23.28 -1.39
N LEU A 12 3.68 -22.42 -2.10
CA LEU A 12 4.22 -21.72 -3.25
C LEU A 12 5.15 -20.62 -2.72
N CYS A 13 6.31 -21.02 -2.19
CA CYS A 13 7.42 -20.08 -2.06
C CYS A 13 7.93 -19.82 -3.47
N ILE A 14 7.54 -18.68 -4.04
CA ILE A 14 8.25 -18.12 -5.20
C ILE A 14 9.62 -17.72 -4.66
N CYS A 15 10.57 -18.66 -4.66
CA CYS A 15 11.98 -18.36 -4.43
C CYS A 15 12.48 -17.61 -5.67
N LEU A 16 12.30 -16.28 -5.69
CA LEU A 16 13.07 -15.43 -6.59
C LEU A 16 14.56 -15.64 -6.23
N PRO A 17 15.42 -16.04 -7.18
CA PRO A 17 16.84 -16.21 -6.90
C PRO A 17 17.44 -14.84 -6.57
N LEU A 18 17.72 -14.59 -5.28
CA LEU A 18 18.43 -13.39 -4.79
C LEU A 18 19.75 -13.15 -5.55
N ALA A 19 20.38 -14.22 -6.06
CA ALA A 19 21.60 -14.14 -6.87
C ALA A 19 21.45 -13.35 -8.19
N GLY A 20 20.24 -13.18 -8.72
CA GLY A 20 19.98 -12.37 -9.91
C GLY A 20 19.85 -10.87 -9.62
N LEU A 21 19.56 -10.48 -8.37
CA LEU A 21 19.33 -9.08 -8.00
C LEU A 21 20.64 -8.28 -7.88
N LEU A 22 21.73 -8.93 -7.46
CA LEU A 22 23.01 -8.28 -7.16
C LEU A 22 23.87 -7.93 -8.40
N LEU A 23 23.56 -8.46 -9.58
CA LEU A 23 24.41 -8.28 -10.78
C LEU A 23 24.05 -7.07 -11.66
N ASN A 24 22.95 -6.35 -11.39
CA ASN A 24 22.49 -5.24 -12.23
C ASN A 24 22.75 -3.83 -11.67
N LEU A 25 23.30 -3.69 -10.46
CA LEU A 25 23.50 -2.37 -9.82
C LEU A 25 24.74 -1.60 -10.30
N ALA A 26 25.60 -2.18 -11.15
CA ALA A 26 26.92 -1.62 -11.45
C ALA A 26 27.06 -0.87 -12.81
N ARG A 27 25.99 -0.63 -13.58
CA ARG A 27 26.09 0.10 -14.86
C ARG A 27 24.89 1.02 -15.14
N ALA A 28 24.86 2.18 -14.49
CA ALA A 28 24.10 3.32 -14.97
C ALA A 28 25.06 4.38 -15.51
N ASP A 29 25.60 4.13 -16.71
CA ASP A 29 26.29 5.18 -17.47
C ASP A 29 25.19 6.10 -18.05
N ILE A 30 25.00 7.27 -17.42
CA ILE A 30 23.93 8.23 -17.74
C ILE A 30 24.31 9.01 -19.01
N GLY A 31 24.42 8.30 -20.13
CA GLY A 31 24.58 8.88 -21.46
C GLY A 31 23.27 9.51 -21.92
N SER A 32 23.34 10.74 -22.44
CA SER A 32 22.24 11.46 -23.09
C SER A 32 21.62 10.65 -24.24
N THR A 33 20.60 9.84 -23.97
CA THR A 33 19.83 9.13 -25.00
C THR A 33 18.61 9.93 -25.46
N ASN A 34 18.48 10.05 -26.78
CA ASN A 34 17.38 10.66 -27.53
C ASN A 34 15.99 10.40 -26.91
N THR A 35 15.24 11.46 -26.66
CA THR A 35 13.85 11.46 -26.16
C THR A 35 12.81 10.91 -27.13
N ALA A 36 13.21 10.49 -28.33
CA ALA A 36 12.29 10.12 -29.41
C ALA A 36 11.72 8.69 -29.35
N SER A 37 12.19 7.80 -28.45
CA SER A 37 11.71 6.40 -28.40
C SER A 37 10.54 6.14 -27.45
N PHE A 38 9.99 7.16 -26.78
CA PHE A 38 8.85 7.02 -25.87
C PHE A 38 7.48 7.08 -26.57
N LEU A 39 7.42 6.91 -27.90
CA LEU A 39 6.18 6.91 -28.68
C LEU A 39 5.39 5.59 -28.61
N GLN A 40 5.84 4.60 -27.85
CA GLN A 40 5.03 3.41 -27.56
C GLN A 40 3.97 3.80 -26.51
N PRO A 41 2.70 3.41 -26.69
CA PRO A 41 1.68 3.66 -25.66
C PRO A 41 2.13 3.04 -24.35
N MET A 42 2.11 3.83 -23.27
CA MET A 42 2.46 3.34 -21.94
C MET A 42 1.50 2.20 -21.55
N PRO A 43 1.98 1.16 -20.85
CA PRO A 43 1.12 0.17 -20.26
C PRO A 43 -0.03 0.82 -19.49
N TRP A 44 -1.23 0.23 -19.56
CA TRP A 44 -2.44 0.79 -18.98
C TRP A 44 -2.27 1.21 -17.51
N ILE A 45 -1.57 0.38 -16.75
CA ILE A 45 -1.28 0.61 -15.33
C ILE A 45 -0.46 1.88 -15.07
N LEU A 46 0.31 2.35 -16.06
CA LEU A 46 1.12 3.57 -15.96
C LEU A 46 0.48 4.77 -16.65
N GLU A 47 -0.32 4.55 -17.70
CA GLU A 47 -0.95 5.61 -18.48
C GLU A 47 -1.77 6.55 -17.59
N MET A 48 -2.54 5.98 -16.68
CA MET A 48 -3.44 6.73 -15.79
C MET A 48 -2.70 7.56 -14.73
N SER A 49 -1.50 7.12 -14.33
CA SER A 49 -0.66 7.86 -13.37
C SER A 49 0.17 8.95 -14.05
N VAL A 50 0.48 8.78 -15.34
CA VAL A 50 1.24 9.75 -16.15
C VAL A 50 0.31 10.82 -16.73
N ASN A 51 -0.86 10.42 -17.22
CA ASN A 51 -1.84 11.26 -17.89
C ASN A 51 -3.17 11.25 -17.12
N PRO A 52 -3.25 11.99 -15.99
CA PRO A 52 -4.48 12.04 -15.20
C PRO A 52 -5.64 12.56 -16.04
N ASN A 53 -6.73 11.80 -16.08
CA ASN A 53 -7.94 12.18 -16.81
C ASN A 53 -8.65 13.35 -16.07
N ARG A 54 -8.47 14.57 -16.60
CA ARG A 54 -9.01 15.80 -16.00
C ARG A 54 -10.54 15.81 -15.97
N THR A 55 -11.19 15.39 -17.04
CA THR A 55 -12.67 15.30 -17.11
C THR A 55 -13.20 14.43 -15.98
N LEU A 56 -12.57 13.27 -15.82
CA LEU A 56 -12.94 12.32 -14.80
C LEU A 56 -12.73 12.88 -13.37
N ARG A 57 -11.59 13.55 -13.11
CA ARG A 57 -11.41 14.29 -11.86
C ARG A 57 -12.55 15.27 -11.63
N ASP A 58 -12.82 16.12 -12.61
CA ASP A 58 -13.79 17.21 -12.47
C ASP A 58 -15.18 16.64 -12.15
N GLU A 59 -15.58 15.55 -12.81
CA GLU A 59 -16.80 14.80 -12.51
C GLU A 59 -16.84 14.27 -11.07
N SER A 60 -15.72 13.72 -10.59
CA SER A 60 -15.65 13.10 -9.26
C SER A 60 -15.57 14.12 -8.13
N CYS A 61 -14.99 15.28 -8.41
CA CYS A 61 -14.91 16.40 -7.47
C CYS A 61 -16.12 17.34 -7.52
N ALA A 62 -16.93 17.33 -8.58
CA ALA A 62 -18.05 18.24 -8.75
C ALA A 62 -19.07 18.19 -7.59
N HIS A 63 -19.11 17.08 -6.85
CA HIS A 63 -20.03 16.85 -5.73
C HIS A 63 -19.39 17.07 -4.35
N CYS A 64 -18.12 17.46 -4.32
CA CYS A 64 -17.32 17.61 -3.11
C CYS A 64 -17.30 19.07 -2.67
N GLU A 65 -18.46 19.56 -2.24
CA GLU A 65 -18.55 20.87 -1.59
C GLU A 65 -17.71 20.89 -0.30
N SER A 66 -17.30 22.08 0.14
CA SER A 66 -16.55 22.27 1.40
C SER A 66 -17.29 21.76 2.64
N SER A 67 -18.60 21.59 2.55
CA SER A 67 -19.50 21.04 3.57
C SER A 67 -19.57 19.50 3.58
N ASN A 68 -18.99 18.82 2.57
CA ASN A 68 -19.06 17.37 2.47
C ASN A 68 -18.35 16.71 3.67
N PRO A 69 -18.97 15.72 4.35
CA PRO A 69 -18.38 15.10 5.54
C PRO A 69 -17.07 14.34 5.26
N LEU A 70 -16.78 14.02 4.00
CA LEU A 70 -15.51 13.42 3.58
C LEU A 70 -14.44 14.48 3.26
N GLY A 71 -14.79 15.77 3.23
CA GLY A 71 -13.87 16.86 2.86
C GLY A 71 -13.20 16.63 1.51
N ALA A 72 -11.89 16.90 1.41
CA ALA A 72 -11.10 16.66 0.20
C ALA A 72 -11.04 15.16 -0.21
N MET A 73 -11.29 14.23 0.72
CA MET A 73 -11.33 12.79 0.41
C MET A 73 -12.59 12.38 -0.35
N CYS A 74 -13.60 13.26 -0.44
CA CYS A 74 -14.78 13.03 -1.28
C CYS A 74 -14.39 12.82 -2.76
N CYS A 75 -13.37 13.55 -3.24
CA CYS A 75 -12.86 13.41 -4.59
C CYS A 75 -12.17 12.04 -4.74
N GLY A 76 -12.83 11.08 -5.39
CA GLY A 76 -12.09 10.12 -6.23
C GLY A 76 -11.50 10.90 -7.42
N MET A 77 -10.43 10.59 -8.11
CA MET A 77 -9.58 9.42 -8.25
C MET A 77 -8.23 9.91 -8.81
N CYS A 78 -7.30 8.98 -9.09
CA CYS A 78 -5.96 9.21 -9.69
C CYS A 78 -5.21 10.39 -9.06
N ALA A 79 -5.57 10.58 -7.81
CA ALA A 79 -5.47 11.76 -7.01
C ALA A 79 -4.16 11.70 -6.26
N PHE A 80 -3.06 11.47 -6.97
CA PHE A 80 -1.75 11.80 -6.44
C PHE A 80 -1.61 13.33 -6.44
N TRP A 81 -2.61 14.07 -5.92
CA TRP A 81 -2.63 15.54 -5.83
C TRP A 81 -1.45 16.05 -5.03
N GLU A 82 -0.96 15.23 -4.09
CA GLU A 82 0.23 15.48 -3.31
C GLU A 82 1.52 15.08 -4.06
N ASN A 83 1.42 14.34 -5.17
CA ASN A 83 2.55 14.16 -6.06
C ASN A 83 2.75 15.46 -6.85
N PRO A 84 3.87 16.17 -6.64
CA PRO A 84 4.05 17.45 -7.29
C PRO A 84 4.25 17.30 -8.82
N ARG A 85 4.45 16.07 -9.34
CA ARG A 85 4.33 15.75 -10.77
C ARG A 85 2.92 16.00 -11.31
N THR A 86 1.91 15.50 -10.61
CA THR A 86 0.50 15.66 -11.00
C THR A 86 0.13 17.14 -10.96
N GLN A 87 0.57 17.87 -9.92
CA GLN A 87 0.40 19.33 -9.84
C GLN A 87 1.06 20.05 -11.02
N ALA A 88 2.33 19.73 -11.32
CA ALA A 88 3.05 20.32 -12.44
C ALA A 88 2.34 20.06 -13.79
N ALA A 89 1.87 18.82 -14.03
CA ALA A 89 1.13 18.48 -15.25
C ALA A 89 -0.21 19.24 -15.38
N ILE A 90 -0.89 19.49 -14.27
CA ILE A 90 -2.11 20.31 -14.26
C ILE A 90 -1.79 21.76 -14.59
N GLU A 91 -0.72 22.28 -14.01
CA GLU A 91 -0.24 23.65 -14.18
C GLU A 91 0.51 23.88 -15.51
N GLY A 92 0.69 22.84 -16.33
CA GLY A 92 1.45 22.92 -17.58
C GLY A 92 2.95 23.16 -17.38
N LYS A 93 3.48 22.83 -16.20
CA LYS A 93 4.91 22.92 -15.85
C LYS A 93 5.61 21.60 -16.16
N GLN A 94 6.84 21.69 -16.66
CA GLN A 94 7.70 20.52 -16.81
C GLN A 94 8.08 19.96 -15.43
N TRP A 95 7.90 18.66 -15.23
CA TRP A 95 8.31 17.96 -14.01
C TRP A 95 9.68 17.33 -14.19
N ASP A 96 10.66 17.77 -13.39
CA ASP A 96 12.03 17.25 -13.37
C ASP A 96 12.34 16.36 -12.15
N GLY A 97 11.35 16.18 -11.26
CA GLY A 97 11.53 15.43 -10.02
C GLY A 97 11.57 13.91 -10.20
N PRO A 98 11.64 13.18 -9.07
CA PRO A 98 11.49 11.73 -9.03
C PRO A 98 10.26 11.26 -9.80
N CYS A 99 10.29 9.99 -10.22
CA CYS A 99 9.13 9.33 -10.81
C CYS A 99 8.68 9.99 -12.13
N ASN A 100 9.64 10.52 -12.89
CA ASN A 100 9.44 10.94 -14.27
C ASN A 100 9.38 9.71 -15.21
N GLU A 101 8.97 9.93 -16.46
CA GLU A 101 8.78 8.87 -17.47
C GLU A 101 10.03 8.01 -17.66
N ARG A 102 11.23 8.61 -17.59
CA ARG A 102 12.50 7.87 -17.70
C ARG A 102 12.69 6.89 -16.54
N LEU A 103 12.46 7.32 -15.30
CA LEU A 103 12.58 6.43 -14.13
C LEU A 103 11.54 5.32 -14.15
N VAL A 104 10.33 5.61 -14.63
CA VAL A 104 9.27 4.62 -14.81
C VAL A 104 9.65 3.60 -15.89
N GLY A 105 10.20 4.06 -17.02
CA GLY A 105 10.70 3.17 -18.08
C GLY A 105 11.84 2.27 -17.59
N GLN A 106 12.75 2.81 -16.78
CA GLN A 106 13.81 2.01 -16.14
C GLN A 106 13.21 0.98 -15.19
N LEU A 107 12.27 1.38 -14.33
CA LEU A 107 11.59 0.48 -13.41
C LEU A 107 10.92 -0.68 -14.15
N LEU A 108 10.22 -0.41 -15.26
CA LEU A 108 9.62 -1.48 -16.08
C LEU A 108 10.65 -2.47 -16.61
N ALA A 109 11.78 -1.97 -17.12
CA ALA A 109 12.85 -2.81 -17.62
C ALA A 109 13.45 -3.68 -16.50
N ASP A 110 13.67 -3.09 -15.32
CA ASP A 110 14.19 -3.79 -14.15
C ASP A 110 13.21 -4.87 -13.66
N LEU A 111 11.93 -4.52 -13.50
CA LEU A 111 10.86 -5.45 -13.10
C LEU A 111 10.75 -6.63 -14.07
N LYS A 112 10.81 -6.37 -15.37
CA LYS A 112 10.83 -7.44 -16.39
C LYS A 112 12.04 -8.34 -16.24
N GLY A 113 13.22 -7.77 -15.95
CA GLY A 113 14.43 -8.52 -15.62
C GLY A 113 14.29 -9.38 -14.35
N TRP A 114 13.43 -8.98 -13.41
CA TRP A 114 13.09 -9.73 -12.20
C TRP A 114 11.92 -10.70 -12.38
N GLY A 115 11.39 -10.84 -13.60
CA GLY A 115 10.27 -11.73 -13.90
C GLY A 115 8.89 -11.16 -13.54
N VAL A 116 8.80 -9.86 -13.25
CA VAL A 116 7.54 -9.14 -13.02
C VAL A 116 7.09 -8.48 -14.32
N GLU A 117 6.08 -9.06 -14.97
CA GLU A 117 5.51 -8.54 -16.22
C GLU A 117 4.42 -7.50 -15.94
N LEU A 118 4.79 -6.36 -15.34
CA LEU A 118 3.82 -5.33 -14.97
C LEU A 118 2.99 -4.82 -16.17
N GLU A 119 3.58 -4.85 -17.37
CA GLU A 119 2.95 -4.43 -18.63
C GLU A 119 1.76 -5.32 -19.03
N SER A 120 1.72 -6.57 -18.57
CA SER A 120 0.64 -7.51 -18.90
C SER A 120 -0.57 -7.35 -17.99
N LEU A 121 -0.43 -6.66 -16.85
CA LEU A 121 -1.50 -6.52 -15.86
C LEU A 121 -2.58 -5.58 -16.38
N LYS A 122 -3.80 -6.10 -16.51
CA LYS A 122 -4.98 -5.35 -16.95
C LYS A 122 -5.94 -5.15 -15.79
N PRO A 123 -6.75 -4.08 -15.80
CA PRO A 123 -7.79 -3.88 -14.78
C PRO A 123 -8.71 -5.10 -14.60
N SER A 124 -9.01 -5.81 -15.69
CA SER A 124 -9.81 -7.05 -15.68
C SER A 124 -9.19 -8.15 -14.82
N ASP A 125 -7.85 -8.23 -14.78
CA ASP A 125 -7.16 -9.28 -14.02
C ASP A 125 -7.44 -9.21 -12.53
N LEU A 126 -7.47 -8.00 -11.97
CA LEU A 126 -7.82 -7.79 -10.56
C LEU A 126 -9.34 -7.84 -10.38
N PHE A 127 -10.09 -7.14 -11.24
CA PHE A 127 -11.55 -7.04 -11.14
C PHE A 127 -12.22 -8.41 -11.12
N ASP A 128 -11.82 -9.32 -12.02
CA ASP A 128 -12.42 -10.65 -12.14
C ASP A 128 -12.28 -11.49 -10.86
N VAL A 129 -11.19 -11.29 -10.12
CA VAL A 129 -10.90 -12.04 -8.89
C VAL A 129 -11.64 -11.46 -7.68
N ILE A 130 -11.88 -10.15 -7.67
CA ILE A 130 -12.61 -9.46 -6.58
C ILE A 130 -14.10 -9.26 -6.88
N ARG A 131 -14.60 -9.73 -8.03
CA ARG A 131 -15.97 -9.48 -8.49
C ARG A 131 -17.00 -9.91 -7.46
N GLY A 132 -17.95 -9.02 -7.15
CA GLY A 132 -19.00 -9.24 -6.15
C GLY A 132 -18.50 -9.28 -4.71
N ARG A 133 -17.30 -8.76 -4.45
CA ARG A 133 -16.67 -8.68 -3.13
C ARG A 133 -16.22 -7.26 -2.85
N THR A 134 -15.91 -7.00 -1.58
CA THR A 134 -15.19 -5.81 -1.16
C THR A 134 -13.71 -6.14 -0.97
N LEU A 135 -12.84 -5.38 -1.62
CA LEU A 135 -11.41 -5.35 -1.34
C LEU A 135 -11.12 -4.21 -0.36
N TRP A 136 -10.80 -4.56 0.87
CA TRP A 136 -10.48 -3.63 1.95
C TRP A 136 -8.98 -3.39 2.03
N PHE A 137 -8.56 -2.13 1.95
CA PHE A 137 -7.23 -1.65 2.30
C PHE A 137 -7.28 -1.03 3.69
N ILE A 138 -6.71 -1.70 4.68
CA ILE A 138 -6.74 -1.27 6.08
C ILE A 138 -5.30 -1.02 6.51
N GLY A 139 -4.91 0.25 6.61
CA GLY A 139 -3.54 0.54 6.98
C GLY A 139 -3.19 2.02 7.09
N ASP A 140 -1.89 2.27 7.20
CA ASP A 140 -1.32 3.60 7.30
C ASP A 140 -1.29 4.37 5.97
N SER A 141 -0.44 5.39 5.84
CA SER A 141 -0.36 6.19 4.63
C SER A 141 0.15 5.42 3.42
N GLN A 142 0.99 4.40 3.58
CA GLN A 142 1.40 3.55 2.45
C GLN A 142 0.19 2.84 1.84
N THR A 143 -0.64 2.28 2.72
CA THR A 143 -1.87 1.58 2.33
C THR A 143 -2.87 2.55 1.71
N GLN A 144 -2.92 3.79 2.18
CA GLN A 144 -3.72 4.84 1.56
C GLN A 144 -3.30 5.11 0.10
N TYR A 145 -2.01 5.36 -0.15
CA TYR A 145 -1.54 5.62 -1.50
C TYR A 145 -1.70 4.39 -2.41
N TRP A 146 -1.55 3.18 -1.85
CA TRP A 146 -1.84 1.97 -2.59
C TRP A 146 -3.31 1.85 -2.98
N HIS A 147 -4.23 2.11 -2.06
CA HIS A 147 -5.66 2.20 -2.37
C HIS A 147 -5.93 3.19 -3.51
N LEU A 148 -5.30 4.39 -3.48
CA LEU A 148 -5.45 5.38 -4.55
C LEU A 148 -4.96 4.87 -5.92
N ALA A 149 -3.84 4.11 -5.94
CA ALA A 149 -3.34 3.47 -7.14
C ALA A 149 -4.35 2.44 -7.68
N VAL A 150 -4.90 1.59 -6.80
CA VAL A 150 -5.90 0.56 -7.17
C VAL A 150 -7.21 1.17 -7.63
N GLU A 151 -7.67 2.24 -6.98
CA GLU A 151 -8.85 3.01 -7.39
C GLU A 151 -8.69 3.54 -8.82
N CYS A 152 -7.51 4.08 -9.13
CA CYS A 152 -7.18 4.57 -10.46
C CYS A 152 -7.13 3.43 -11.49
N PHE A 153 -6.46 2.32 -11.14
CA PHE A 153 -6.33 1.13 -11.97
C PHE A 153 -7.69 0.52 -12.35
N LEU A 154 -8.63 0.45 -11.40
CA LEU A 154 -9.97 -0.13 -11.58
C LEU A 154 -11.03 0.86 -12.07
N SER A 155 -10.64 2.10 -12.41
CA SER A 155 -11.59 3.11 -12.86
C SER A 155 -12.46 2.76 -14.08
N PRO A 156 -12.07 1.85 -15.02
CA PRO A 156 -12.97 1.41 -16.09
C PRO A 156 -14.23 0.68 -15.59
N TYR A 157 -14.19 0.11 -14.39
CA TYR A 157 -15.30 -0.62 -13.79
C TYR A 157 -16.16 0.22 -12.85
N ARG A 158 -15.86 1.51 -12.68
CA ARG A 158 -16.62 2.34 -11.74
C ARG A 158 -18.08 2.46 -12.13
N VAL A 159 -18.96 2.46 -11.14
CA VAL A 159 -20.39 2.74 -11.33
C VAL A 159 -20.71 4.21 -11.05
N ARG A 160 -19.95 4.84 -10.14
CA ARG A 160 -20.09 6.25 -9.79
C ARG A 160 -18.73 6.93 -9.62
N ALA A 161 -18.73 8.23 -9.90
CA ALA A 161 -17.55 9.09 -9.76
C ALA A 161 -17.22 9.38 -8.29
N ALA A 162 -18.24 9.67 -7.47
CA ALA A 162 -18.07 9.98 -6.06
C ALA A 162 -17.77 8.73 -5.21
N ARG A 163 -16.82 8.87 -4.27
CA ARG A 163 -16.60 7.89 -3.21
C ARG A 163 -17.76 7.89 -2.22
N THR A 164 -17.86 6.80 -1.47
CA THR A 164 -18.93 6.61 -0.49
C THR A 164 -18.47 6.02 0.81
N ALA A 165 -19.34 6.06 1.82
CA ALA A 165 -19.03 5.50 3.11
C ALA A 165 -18.99 3.96 3.07
N PRO A 166 -18.16 3.30 3.87
CA PRO A 166 -18.01 1.84 3.81
C PRO A 166 -19.24 1.05 4.26
N THR A 167 -20.02 1.62 5.17
CA THR A 167 -21.25 1.01 5.69
C THR A 167 -22.43 1.95 5.51
N LYS A 168 -23.65 1.40 5.60
CA LYS A 168 -24.89 2.20 5.66
C LYS A 168 -25.14 2.79 7.05
N ASN A 169 -24.37 2.39 8.07
CA ASN A 169 -24.54 2.83 9.44
C ASN A 169 -23.60 4.01 9.74
N SER A 170 -24.17 5.21 9.87
CA SER A 170 -23.40 6.43 10.14
C SER A 170 -22.59 6.35 11.43
N ALA A 171 -23.09 5.68 12.47
CA ALA A 171 -22.33 5.49 13.70
C ALA A 171 -21.09 4.65 13.43
N SER A 172 -21.22 3.52 12.74
CA SER A 172 -20.11 2.65 12.36
C SER A 172 -19.08 3.37 11.50
N ASN A 173 -19.52 4.18 10.53
CA ASN A 173 -18.61 5.00 9.74
C ASN A 173 -17.85 6.00 10.61
N LEU A 174 -18.49 6.63 11.60
CA LEU A 174 -17.80 7.49 12.55
C LEU A 174 -16.75 6.73 13.36
N TRP A 175 -17.02 5.49 13.78
CA TRP A 175 -16.02 4.63 14.44
C TRP A 175 -14.80 4.33 13.54
N LEU A 176 -15.01 4.20 12.23
CA LEU A 176 -13.92 4.01 11.25
C LEU A 176 -13.14 5.30 10.93
N VAL A 177 -13.56 6.46 11.45
CA VAL A 177 -12.85 7.75 11.29
C VAL A 177 -12.20 8.22 12.58
N LYS A 178 -12.84 7.96 13.73
CA LYS A 178 -12.61 8.70 14.98
C LYS A 178 -11.66 8.05 15.99
N PHE A 179 -10.78 7.13 15.60
CA PHE A 179 -9.85 6.59 16.59
C PHE A 179 -8.86 7.66 17.12
N ASP A 180 -8.41 8.55 16.23
CA ASP A 180 -7.45 9.62 16.57
C ASP A 180 -8.00 10.70 17.52
N GLU A 181 -9.31 10.97 17.52
CA GLU A 181 -9.89 12.03 18.37
C GLU A 181 -10.03 11.61 19.85
N TRP A 182 -10.09 10.30 20.13
CA TRP A 182 -10.31 9.79 21.49
C TRP A 182 -9.02 9.51 22.25
N GLN A 183 -7.89 9.38 21.55
CA GLN A 183 -6.58 9.27 22.19
C GLN A 183 -5.85 10.61 22.16
N LYS A 184 -5.74 11.27 23.32
CA LYS A 184 -4.77 12.35 23.60
C LYS A 184 -3.29 11.89 23.47
N LEU A 185 -3.02 10.78 22.79
CA LEU A 185 -1.74 10.07 22.67
C LEU A 185 -1.60 9.66 21.20
N LYS A 186 -0.86 10.44 20.41
CA LYS A 186 0.54 10.17 19.99
C LYS A 186 0.66 9.06 18.93
N GLY A 187 0.76 9.53 17.69
CA GLY A 187 1.45 8.87 16.56
C GLY A 187 1.96 9.93 15.57
N SER A 188 1.17 11.00 15.42
CA SER A 188 1.63 12.34 15.05
C SER A 188 0.49 13.29 15.43
N PRO A 189 0.66 14.29 16.33
CA PRO A 189 -0.41 15.24 16.66
C PRO A 189 -0.86 16.11 15.47
N HIS A 190 -0.37 15.82 14.26
CA HIS A 190 -0.56 16.60 13.05
C HIS A 190 -1.30 15.85 11.94
N ALA A 191 -1.56 14.54 12.06
CA ALA A 191 -2.35 13.84 11.05
C ALA A 191 -3.84 14.09 11.33
N PRO A 192 -4.58 14.81 10.46
CA PRO A 192 -6.02 14.95 10.63
C PRO A 192 -6.70 13.60 10.43
N PRO A 193 -7.81 13.33 11.15
CA PRO A 193 -8.58 12.12 10.95
C PRO A 193 -8.99 12.01 9.47
N LYS A 194 -8.77 10.84 8.87
CA LYS A 194 -9.15 10.60 7.48
C LYS A 194 -10.42 9.78 7.41
N ALA A 195 -11.37 10.25 6.60
CA ALA A 195 -12.59 9.51 6.39
C ALA A 195 -12.31 8.16 5.73
N SER A 196 -12.97 7.11 6.21
CA SER A 196 -13.00 5.84 5.50
C SER A 196 -13.92 5.95 4.28
N VAL A 197 -13.48 5.42 3.15
CA VAL A 197 -14.11 5.64 1.85
C VAL A 197 -14.11 4.37 1.00
N CYS A 198 -15.05 4.29 0.06
CA CYS A 198 -15.11 3.21 -0.93
C CYS A 198 -15.43 3.74 -2.33
N LEU A 199 -14.76 3.16 -3.32
CA LEU A 199 -15.15 3.18 -4.73
C LEU A 199 -16.14 2.04 -5.00
N GLU A 200 -17.28 2.37 -5.61
CA GLU A 200 -18.22 1.37 -6.14
C GLU A 200 -17.89 1.03 -7.59
N LEU A 201 -17.81 -0.26 -7.85
CA LEU A 201 -17.53 -0.86 -9.14
C LEU A 201 -18.74 -1.70 -9.60
N GLN A 202 -18.66 -2.22 -10.82
CA GLN A 202 -19.67 -3.11 -11.39
C GLN A 202 -19.86 -4.38 -10.54
N ASP A 203 -21.00 -5.06 -10.72
CA ASP A 203 -21.32 -6.34 -10.07
C ASP A 203 -21.29 -6.30 -8.54
N ASP A 204 -21.70 -5.19 -7.92
CA ASP A 204 -21.65 -4.98 -6.45
C ASP A 204 -20.23 -5.13 -5.86
N THR A 205 -19.22 -4.90 -6.69
CA THR A 205 -17.81 -4.93 -6.30
C THR A 205 -17.43 -3.59 -5.67
N ARG A 206 -16.60 -3.62 -4.62
CA ARG A 206 -16.16 -2.41 -3.93
C ARG A 206 -14.67 -2.45 -3.63
N VAL A 207 -14.02 -1.30 -3.66
CA VAL A 207 -12.67 -1.12 -3.11
C VAL A 207 -12.74 -0.06 -2.04
N CYS A 208 -12.34 -0.41 -0.82
CA CYS A 208 -12.50 0.43 0.35
C CYS A 208 -11.16 0.70 1.02
N PHE A 209 -11.03 1.87 1.64
CA PHE A 209 -9.90 2.25 2.48
C PHE A 209 -10.37 2.64 3.88
N VAL A 210 -9.64 2.14 4.87
CA VAL A 210 -9.76 2.52 6.27
C VAL A 210 -8.38 2.87 6.80
N ARG A 211 -8.22 4.10 7.29
CA ARG A 211 -6.96 4.55 7.90
C ARG A 211 -6.80 3.91 9.27
N VAL A 212 -5.66 3.27 9.49
CA VAL A 212 -5.17 2.92 10.82
C VAL A 212 -3.70 3.34 10.92
N HIS A 213 -3.25 3.66 12.12
CA HIS A 213 -1.85 3.94 12.42
C HIS A 213 -1.21 2.81 13.24
N LEU A 214 -2.03 2.10 14.02
CA LEU A 214 -1.60 1.10 14.97
C LEU A 214 -2.21 -0.28 14.65
N VAL A 215 -1.52 -1.36 15.02
CA VAL A 215 -1.94 -2.75 14.80
C VAL A 215 -3.24 -3.04 15.55
N GLU A 216 -3.40 -2.56 16.78
CA GLU A 216 -4.61 -2.77 17.58
C GLU A 216 -5.87 -2.17 16.94
N GLU A 217 -5.73 -1.09 16.16
CA GLU A 217 -6.83 -0.42 15.46
C GLU A 217 -7.45 -1.30 14.37
N ILE A 218 -6.62 -2.16 13.74
CA ILE A 218 -7.07 -3.14 12.75
C ILE A 218 -8.13 -4.05 13.38
N ALA A 219 -7.86 -4.61 14.55
CA ALA A 219 -8.83 -5.45 15.25
C ALA A 219 -10.02 -4.62 15.77
N HIS A 220 -9.73 -3.54 16.48
CA HIS A 220 -10.72 -2.65 17.05
C HIS A 220 -10.34 -1.17 16.86
N PRO A 221 -11.10 -0.40 16.06
CA PRO A 221 -12.49 -0.65 15.71
C PRO A 221 -12.74 -1.41 14.40
N VAL A 222 -11.74 -1.55 13.52
CA VAL A 222 -12.00 -1.77 12.09
C VAL A 222 -12.64 -3.13 11.79
N LEU A 223 -11.95 -4.23 12.07
CA LEU A 223 -12.46 -5.58 11.79
C LEU A 223 -13.74 -5.88 12.58
N ARG A 224 -13.87 -5.34 13.79
CA ARG A 224 -15.12 -5.42 14.57
C ARG A 224 -16.30 -4.75 13.87
N VAL A 225 -16.10 -3.56 13.29
CA VAL A 225 -17.14 -2.86 12.53
C VAL A 225 -17.47 -3.62 11.25
N ILE A 226 -16.45 -4.07 10.50
CA ILE A 226 -16.65 -4.84 9.26
C ILE A 226 -17.47 -6.09 9.54
N LYS A 227 -17.05 -6.89 10.53
CA LYS A 227 -17.75 -8.09 10.99
C LYS A 227 -19.22 -7.82 11.34
N ARG A 228 -19.51 -6.73 12.05
CA ARG A 228 -20.84 -6.41 12.59
C ARG A 228 -21.78 -5.83 11.53
N ASP A 229 -21.28 -4.92 10.70
CA ASP A 229 -22.13 -4.01 9.91
C ASP A 229 -21.99 -4.19 8.41
N VAL A 230 -21.01 -4.96 7.92
CA VAL A 230 -20.86 -5.26 6.50
C VAL A 230 -21.49 -6.63 6.22
N PRO A 231 -22.61 -6.66 5.45
CA PRO A 231 -23.22 -7.92 5.06
C PRO A 231 -22.21 -8.79 4.30
N ASN A 232 -22.17 -10.08 4.61
CA ASN A 232 -21.31 -11.06 3.94
C ASN A 232 -19.80 -10.76 4.03
N ALA A 233 -19.33 -10.02 5.03
CA ALA A 233 -17.91 -9.68 5.22
C ALA A 233 -16.95 -10.89 5.11
N ARG A 234 -17.38 -12.10 5.45
CA ARG A 234 -16.59 -13.33 5.30
C ARG A 234 -16.16 -13.66 3.85
N ARG A 235 -16.85 -13.11 2.86
CA ARG A 235 -16.54 -13.22 1.42
C ARG A 235 -15.59 -12.12 0.96
N ASP A 236 -15.43 -11.06 1.73
CA ASP A 236 -14.57 -9.95 1.36
C ASP A 236 -13.08 -10.32 1.54
N ILE A 237 -12.20 -9.46 1.03
CA ILE A 237 -10.75 -9.57 1.15
C ILE A 237 -10.27 -8.36 1.92
N ALA A 238 -9.38 -8.54 2.90
CA ALA A 238 -8.77 -7.45 3.64
C ALA A 238 -7.25 -7.51 3.56
N VAL A 239 -6.65 -6.56 2.86
CA VAL A 239 -5.21 -6.35 2.84
C VAL A 239 -4.88 -5.35 3.95
N ILE A 240 -4.19 -5.84 4.97
CA ILE A 240 -3.91 -5.09 6.20
C ILE A 240 -2.42 -4.78 6.33
N ASN A 241 -2.08 -3.60 6.84
CA ASN A 241 -0.71 -3.20 7.11
C ASN A 241 -0.65 -2.12 8.19
N ALA A 242 0.25 -2.28 9.16
CA ALA A 242 0.62 -1.24 10.11
C ALA A 242 2.06 -1.48 10.56
N GLY A 243 2.89 -0.45 10.55
CA GLY A 243 4.28 -0.53 11.01
C GLY A 243 4.99 0.80 11.00
N LEU A 244 4.71 1.66 10.01
CA LEU A 244 5.42 2.92 9.78
C LEU A 244 5.37 3.91 10.96
N HIS A 245 4.36 3.78 11.82
CA HIS A 245 4.12 4.67 12.96
C HIS A 245 4.67 4.14 14.30
N TYR A 246 5.31 2.98 14.30
CA TYR A 246 5.98 2.44 15.47
C TYR A 246 7.45 2.86 15.46
N GLY A 247 8.04 3.00 16.66
CA GLY A 247 9.49 3.02 16.78
C GLY A 247 10.06 1.60 16.68
N ILE A 248 11.27 1.46 16.18
CA ILE A 248 11.99 0.18 16.22
C ILE A 248 12.11 -0.27 17.68
N GLY A 249 11.69 -1.50 17.97
CA GLY A 249 11.70 -2.05 19.33
C GLY A 249 10.56 -1.56 20.23
N ASP A 250 9.57 -0.82 19.70
CA ASP A 250 8.41 -0.40 20.50
C ASP A 250 7.60 -1.63 20.95
N PRO A 251 7.53 -1.92 22.27
CA PRO A 251 6.80 -3.08 22.77
C PRO A 251 5.30 -3.03 22.47
N LYS A 252 4.73 -1.85 22.17
CA LYS A 252 3.33 -1.72 21.76
C LYS A 252 3.05 -2.39 20.42
N TYR A 253 4.05 -2.50 19.55
CA TYR A 253 3.86 -3.14 18.26
C TYR A 253 3.54 -4.63 18.43
N GLU A 254 4.34 -5.32 19.25
CA GLU A 254 4.15 -6.73 19.58
C GLU A 254 2.85 -6.95 20.37
N GLN A 255 2.55 -6.10 21.36
CA GLN A 255 1.29 -6.16 22.11
C GLN A 255 0.06 -5.97 21.21
N GLY A 256 0.13 -5.05 20.24
CA GLY A 256 -0.92 -4.83 19.25
C GLY A 256 -1.16 -6.09 18.41
N PHE A 257 -0.09 -6.81 18.04
CA PHE A 257 -0.21 -8.09 17.35
C PHE A 257 -0.81 -9.20 18.20
N ASP A 258 -0.49 -9.29 19.50
CA ASP A 258 -1.14 -10.27 20.37
C ASP A 258 -2.65 -10.06 20.44
N PHE A 259 -3.09 -8.80 20.49
CA PHE A 259 -4.49 -8.45 20.43
C PHE A 259 -5.11 -8.82 19.07
N LEU A 260 -4.48 -8.42 17.96
CA LEU A 260 -4.97 -8.73 16.60
C LEU A 260 -5.04 -10.24 16.34
N LYS A 261 -3.99 -10.98 16.70
CA LYS A 261 -3.90 -12.45 16.58
C LYS A 261 -5.03 -13.14 17.32
N THR A 262 -5.29 -12.72 18.55
CA THR A 262 -6.40 -13.25 19.37
C THR A 262 -7.74 -12.98 18.69
N PHE A 263 -7.96 -11.74 18.24
CA PHE A 263 -9.20 -11.35 17.55
C PHE A 263 -9.44 -12.14 16.25
N ILE A 264 -8.40 -12.33 15.43
CA ILE A 264 -8.47 -13.13 14.20
C ILE A 264 -8.84 -14.58 14.52
N ARG A 265 -8.20 -15.18 15.52
CA ARG A 265 -8.46 -16.57 15.91
C ARG A 265 -9.90 -16.77 16.39
N GLU A 266 -10.42 -15.84 17.19
CA GLU A 266 -11.77 -15.92 17.75
C GLU A 266 -12.87 -15.68 16.71
N HIS A 267 -12.58 -14.99 15.61
CA HIS A 267 -13.58 -14.54 14.65
C HIS A 267 -13.30 -14.96 13.20
N LYS A 268 -12.38 -15.90 12.97
CA LYS A 268 -11.92 -16.33 11.63
C LYS A 268 -13.04 -16.61 10.61
N GLU A 269 -14.15 -17.18 11.05
CA GLU A 269 -15.29 -17.53 10.19
C GLU A 269 -16.19 -16.35 9.80
N GLU A 270 -16.08 -15.24 10.52
CA GLU A 270 -16.91 -14.04 10.35
C GLU A 270 -16.13 -12.89 9.69
N LEU A 271 -14.80 -12.98 9.67
CA LEU A 271 -13.90 -11.98 9.11
C LEU A 271 -13.65 -12.19 7.60
N PRO A 272 -13.30 -11.13 6.86
CA PRO A 272 -12.80 -11.25 5.49
C PRO A 272 -11.58 -12.18 5.39
N HIS A 273 -11.23 -12.58 4.17
CA HIS A 273 -9.94 -13.21 3.91
C HIS A 273 -8.83 -12.18 4.15
N ILE A 274 -8.11 -12.32 5.26
CA ILE A 274 -7.08 -11.36 5.68
C ILE A 274 -5.76 -11.73 5.01
N ILE A 275 -5.11 -10.74 4.41
CA ILE A 275 -3.75 -10.78 3.88
C ILE A 275 -2.94 -9.73 4.60
N TRP A 276 -1.81 -10.11 5.22
CA TRP A 276 -0.89 -9.15 5.78
C TRP A 276 0.08 -8.66 4.71
N LYS A 277 0.07 -7.37 4.40
CA LYS A 277 1.08 -6.74 3.56
C LYS A 277 2.20 -6.25 4.45
N ASP A 278 3.43 -6.65 4.13
CA ASP A 278 4.61 -6.21 4.86
C ASP A 278 4.79 -4.68 4.83
N THR A 279 5.41 -4.13 5.88
CA THR A 279 5.84 -2.73 5.90
C THR A 279 6.93 -2.57 4.86
N SER A 280 6.76 -1.65 3.91
CA SER A 280 7.72 -1.46 2.82
C SER A 280 9.06 -0.93 3.34
N PRO A 281 10.17 -1.19 2.63
CA PRO A 281 11.45 -0.59 2.96
C PRO A 281 11.36 0.93 2.90
N GLN A 282 12.08 1.54 3.82
CA GLN A 282 12.38 2.96 3.79
C GLN A 282 13.82 3.14 3.32
N HIS A 283 14.13 4.29 2.73
CA HIS A 283 15.45 4.54 2.13
C HIS A 283 16.13 5.78 2.69
N PHE A 284 15.94 6.06 3.98
CA PHE A 284 16.64 7.16 4.66
C PHE A 284 18.14 6.87 4.76
N GLU A 285 18.95 7.89 5.03
CA GLU A 285 20.40 7.74 5.06
C GLU A 285 20.93 6.89 6.24
N TYR A 286 20.07 6.58 7.21
CA TYR A 286 20.38 5.80 8.41
C TYR A 286 20.65 4.32 8.14
N GLU A 287 21.23 3.66 9.13
CA GLU A 287 21.38 2.21 9.16
C GLU A 287 20.03 1.52 8.95
N ASN A 288 19.98 0.57 8.02
CA ASN A 288 18.78 -0.16 7.58
C ASN A 288 17.66 0.70 6.96
N GLY A 289 17.93 1.97 6.65
CA GLY A 289 17.05 2.84 5.89
C GLY A 289 15.83 3.37 6.64
N TYR A 290 15.70 3.04 7.93
CA TYR A 290 14.55 3.41 8.75
C TYR A 290 14.43 4.92 8.99
N TYR A 291 13.19 5.37 9.11
CA TYR A 291 12.92 6.67 9.70
C TYR A 291 13.03 6.59 11.23
N TRP A 292 13.97 7.33 11.82
CA TRP A 292 14.19 7.33 13.27
C TRP A 292 13.32 8.38 13.98
N TRP A 293 12.26 7.93 14.67
CA TRP A 293 11.57 8.71 15.72
C TRP A 293 12.21 8.39 17.08
N VAL A 294 13.20 9.15 17.54
CA VAL A 294 13.67 8.98 18.94
C VAL A 294 12.65 9.62 19.89
N ASP A 295 11.88 8.75 20.55
CA ASP A 295 11.16 8.85 21.83
C ASP A 295 11.11 10.18 22.66
N ASN A 296 10.92 11.35 22.08
CA ASN A 296 10.78 12.61 22.84
C ASN A 296 11.93 12.96 23.81
N SER A 297 13.07 12.27 23.78
CA SER A 297 14.29 12.76 24.42
C SER A 297 15.00 13.78 23.52
N LYS A 298 14.90 15.07 23.89
CA LYS A 298 15.75 16.23 23.49
C LYS A 298 15.31 17.04 22.26
N GLY A 299 15.23 18.36 22.46
CA GLY A 299 15.02 19.32 21.38
C GLY A 299 16.07 19.21 20.27
N LYS A 300 15.61 19.38 19.02
CA LYS A 300 16.38 19.34 17.76
C LYS A 300 16.99 17.94 17.55
N THR A 301 16.33 17.01 16.87
CA THR A 301 16.13 17.01 15.41
C THR A 301 15.09 15.95 15.03
N ALA A 302 13.91 16.37 14.54
CA ALA A 302 12.83 15.49 14.07
C ALA A 302 13.06 15.06 12.60
N GLY A 303 14.17 14.39 12.35
CA GLY A 303 14.72 14.14 11.03
C GLY A 303 16.18 14.56 11.04
N GLY A 304 17.02 13.80 10.33
CA GLY A 304 18.47 13.96 10.30
C GLY A 304 18.89 15.35 9.86
N PRO A 305 20.20 15.64 9.90
CA PRO A 305 20.69 16.90 9.36
C PRO A 305 20.14 17.08 7.94
N PRO A 306 19.35 18.15 7.67
CA PRO A 306 18.81 18.38 6.35
C PRO A 306 19.95 18.51 5.34
N PRO A 307 19.80 17.98 4.10
CA PRO A 307 18.62 17.29 3.58
C PRO A 307 18.70 15.75 3.73
N GLU A 308 17.66 15.12 4.30
CA GLU A 308 17.45 13.67 4.17
C GLU A 308 17.21 13.35 2.69
N LYS A 309 18.12 12.62 2.06
CA LYS A 309 17.98 12.14 0.69
C LYS A 309 17.70 10.64 0.71
N CYS A 310 16.81 10.22 -0.18
CA CYS A 310 16.61 8.80 -0.39
C CYS A 310 17.82 8.24 -1.12
N ARG A 311 18.33 7.10 -0.67
CA ARG A 311 19.52 6.47 -1.26
C ARG A 311 19.32 4.97 -1.43
N PRO A 312 20.03 4.33 -2.38
CA PRO A 312 20.08 2.87 -2.41
C PRO A 312 20.78 2.36 -1.14
N PHE A 313 20.43 1.13 -0.76
CA PHE A 313 21.27 0.34 0.13
C PHE A 313 22.59 -0.01 -0.56
N THR A 314 23.68 -0.01 0.19
CA THR A 314 24.97 -0.53 -0.28
C THR A 314 24.94 -2.06 -0.30
N ASP A 315 25.86 -2.69 -1.03
CA ASP A 315 25.98 -4.16 -1.02
C ASP A 315 26.20 -4.70 0.39
N GLU A 316 26.96 -4.01 1.24
CA GLU A 316 27.19 -4.38 2.64
C GLU A 316 25.89 -4.31 3.47
N GLU A 317 25.07 -3.29 3.27
CA GLU A 317 23.77 -3.17 3.95
C GLU A 317 22.79 -4.24 3.48
N LEU A 318 22.75 -4.57 2.18
CA LEU A 318 21.93 -5.66 1.66
C LEU A 318 22.32 -7.02 2.25
N GLU A 319 23.57 -7.17 2.71
CA GLU A 319 24.02 -8.36 3.42
C GLU A 319 23.63 -8.38 4.90
N ASN A 320 23.08 -7.29 5.45
CA ASN A 320 22.60 -7.21 6.83
C ASN A 320 21.42 -8.19 7.05
N GLU A 321 21.49 -8.95 8.14
CA GLU A 321 20.47 -9.96 8.48
C GLU A 321 19.09 -9.34 8.75
N ASP A 322 19.02 -8.11 9.27
CA ASP A 322 17.77 -7.37 9.44
C ASP A 322 17.13 -7.09 8.08
N ILE A 323 17.89 -6.55 7.11
CA ILE A 323 17.37 -6.27 5.75
C ILE A 323 16.92 -7.56 5.05
N LYS A 324 17.73 -8.63 5.13
CA LYS A 324 17.37 -9.96 4.59
C LYS A 324 16.11 -10.54 5.24
N ALA A 325 15.90 -10.25 6.53
CA ALA A 325 14.69 -10.62 7.27
C ALA A 325 13.52 -9.65 7.04
N ARG A 326 13.63 -8.73 6.07
CA ARG A 326 12.64 -7.69 5.73
C ARG A 326 12.51 -6.59 6.78
N GLY A 327 13.46 -6.51 7.68
CA GLY A 327 13.50 -5.55 8.76
C GLY A 327 12.72 -5.96 10.01
N TRP A 328 12.94 -5.21 11.09
CA TRP A 328 12.32 -5.44 12.40
C TRP A 328 10.79 -5.51 12.35
N TYR A 329 10.12 -4.54 11.69
CA TYR A 329 8.66 -4.52 11.63
C TYR A 329 8.09 -5.82 11.05
N ASN A 330 8.69 -6.30 9.97
CA ASN A 330 8.21 -7.48 9.26
C ASN A 330 8.59 -8.77 9.99
N THR A 331 9.76 -8.81 10.62
CA THR A 331 10.18 -9.93 11.47
C THR A 331 9.16 -10.18 12.57
N VAL A 332 8.75 -9.12 13.30
CA VAL A 332 7.71 -9.21 14.33
C VAL A 332 6.38 -9.63 13.72
N ALA A 333 5.89 -8.89 12.72
CA ALA A 333 4.58 -9.15 12.12
C ALA A 333 4.44 -10.60 11.61
N PHE A 334 5.48 -11.13 10.97
CA PHE A 334 5.44 -12.44 10.35
C PHE A 334 5.30 -13.56 11.36
N GLN A 335 5.99 -13.46 12.49
CA GLN A 335 5.85 -14.43 13.57
C GLN A 335 4.38 -14.53 14.00
N HIS A 336 3.72 -13.39 14.26
CA HIS A 336 2.33 -13.38 14.71
C HIS A 336 1.34 -13.81 13.62
N MET A 337 1.54 -13.39 12.37
CA MET A 337 0.63 -13.75 11.26
C MET A 337 0.71 -15.24 10.90
N GLN A 338 1.90 -15.85 10.99
CA GLN A 338 2.06 -17.29 10.79
C GLN A 338 1.32 -18.11 11.85
N GLU A 339 1.26 -17.66 13.11
CA GLU A 339 0.55 -18.35 14.19
C GLU A 339 -0.99 -18.40 14.02
N VAL A 340 -1.54 -17.62 13.09
CA VAL A 340 -2.99 -17.60 12.77
C VAL A 340 -3.29 -17.88 11.29
N ASP A 341 -2.31 -18.43 10.57
CA ASP A 341 -2.40 -18.79 9.16
C ASP A 341 -2.82 -17.62 8.25
N VAL A 342 -2.37 -16.40 8.55
CA VAL A 342 -2.61 -15.24 7.69
C VAL A 342 -1.54 -15.20 6.58
N PRO A 343 -1.92 -15.24 5.29
CA PRO A 343 -0.97 -15.13 4.18
C PRO A 343 -0.25 -13.77 4.19
N LEU A 344 1.02 -13.81 3.77
CA LEU A 344 1.92 -12.67 3.74
C LEU A 344 2.14 -12.21 2.30
N LEU A 345 1.82 -10.95 1.99
CA LEU A 345 2.19 -10.31 0.74
C LEU A 345 3.61 -9.73 0.88
N ASP A 346 4.58 -10.38 0.24
CA ASP A 346 5.99 -9.99 0.21
C ASP A 346 6.23 -8.83 -0.75
N ALA A 347 5.92 -7.63 -0.30
CA ALA A 347 6.12 -6.41 -1.06
C ALA A 347 7.50 -5.79 -0.76
N PHE A 348 8.14 -6.16 0.36
CA PHE A 348 9.39 -5.59 0.83
C PHE A 348 10.53 -5.86 -0.14
N HIS A 349 10.79 -7.12 -0.50
CA HIS A 349 11.97 -7.47 -1.28
C HIS A 349 11.97 -6.86 -2.68
N ILE A 350 10.82 -6.88 -3.36
CA ILE A 350 10.70 -6.33 -4.71
C ILE A 350 10.86 -4.80 -4.71
N THR A 351 10.63 -4.14 -3.56
CA THR A 351 10.73 -2.69 -3.43
C THR A 351 12.05 -2.19 -2.84
N LEU A 352 12.90 -3.07 -2.32
CA LEU A 352 14.26 -2.72 -1.88
C LEU A 352 15.09 -1.95 -2.93
N PRO A 353 15.10 -2.32 -4.23
CA PRO A 353 15.85 -1.55 -5.22
C PRO A 353 15.16 -0.25 -5.65
N MET A 354 13.94 0.04 -5.17
CA MET A 354 13.09 1.13 -5.67
C MET A 354 13.28 2.47 -4.93
N TRP A 355 14.45 2.71 -4.33
CA TRP A 355 14.76 3.94 -3.57
C TRP A 355 14.49 5.24 -4.36
N GLN A 356 14.73 5.23 -5.67
CA GLN A 356 14.51 6.37 -6.58
C GLN A 356 13.04 6.66 -6.90
N MET A 357 12.13 5.76 -6.49
CA MET A 357 10.69 5.88 -6.67
C MET A 357 10.00 6.49 -5.46
N HIS A 358 10.76 6.96 -4.46
CA HIS A 358 10.21 7.74 -3.36
C HIS A 358 9.74 9.13 -3.80
N MET A 359 8.78 9.67 -3.06
CA MET A 359 8.30 11.03 -3.27
C MET A 359 9.44 12.04 -3.08
N LYS A 360 9.38 13.15 -3.80
CA LYS A 360 10.36 14.25 -3.66
C LYS A 360 10.28 14.82 -2.23
N ASP A 361 11.38 15.42 -1.77
CA ASP A 361 11.44 16.26 -0.55
C ASP A 361 11.36 15.53 0.81
N LYS A 362 12.46 14.83 1.17
CA LYS A 362 12.69 14.17 2.47
C LYS A 362 11.75 12.99 2.78
N ASP A 363 10.83 12.64 1.90
CA ASP A 363 9.95 11.52 2.11
C ASP A 363 10.50 10.23 1.49
N CYS A 364 11.32 9.53 2.27
CA CYS A 364 11.86 8.21 1.89
C CYS A 364 11.03 7.06 2.47
N SER A 365 9.76 7.33 2.76
CA SER A 365 8.79 6.30 3.14
C SER A 365 7.79 6.08 2.03
N HIS A 366 7.18 7.14 1.50
CA HIS A 366 6.13 7.04 0.48
C HIS A 366 6.72 6.94 -0.92
N PHE A 367 6.12 6.08 -1.72
CA PHE A 367 6.46 5.94 -3.13
C PHE A 367 5.62 6.88 -3.97
N CYS A 368 6.13 7.26 -5.14
CA CYS A 368 5.30 7.83 -6.18
C CYS A 368 4.39 6.78 -6.81
N SER A 369 3.42 7.29 -7.56
CA SER A 369 2.76 6.53 -8.62
C SER A 369 3.01 7.22 -9.98
N PRO A 370 3.31 6.44 -11.03
CA PRO A 370 3.49 5.00 -10.96
C PRO A 370 4.82 4.62 -10.30
N GLY A 371 4.88 3.47 -9.64
CA GLY A 371 5.97 3.02 -8.79
C GLY A 371 5.63 1.74 -8.02
N ALA A 372 5.92 1.72 -6.72
CA ALA A 372 5.78 0.52 -5.89
C ALA A 372 4.33 0.03 -5.77
N TYR A 373 3.36 0.94 -5.74
CA TYR A 373 1.95 0.59 -5.54
C TYR A 373 1.37 -0.25 -6.70
N GLU A 374 1.81 -0.01 -7.93
CA GLU A 374 1.46 -0.81 -9.10
C GLU A 374 2.07 -2.21 -9.01
N VAL A 375 3.32 -2.33 -8.55
CA VAL A 375 3.96 -3.62 -8.28
C VAL A 375 3.20 -4.39 -7.18
N TRP A 376 2.77 -3.72 -6.11
CA TRP A 376 1.99 -4.37 -5.05
C TRP A 376 0.63 -4.83 -5.56
N THR A 377 0.01 -4.07 -6.46
CA THR A 377 -1.24 -4.45 -7.13
C THR A 377 -1.05 -5.70 -8.01
N TYR A 378 0.07 -5.78 -8.73
CA TYR A 378 0.45 -6.98 -9.49
C TYR A 378 0.59 -8.20 -8.57
N LEU A 379 1.39 -8.08 -7.50
CA LEU A 379 1.64 -9.17 -6.55
C LEU A 379 0.35 -9.63 -5.86
N LEU A 380 -0.51 -8.68 -5.45
CA LEU A 380 -1.80 -9.01 -4.85
C LEU A 380 -2.70 -9.75 -5.84
N THR A 381 -2.74 -9.32 -7.10
CA THR A 381 -3.57 -9.97 -8.13
C THR A 381 -3.12 -11.42 -8.35
N ASP A 382 -1.82 -11.66 -8.46
CA ASP A 382 -1.26 -13.00 -8.62
C ASP A 382 -1.56 -13.89 -7.41
N MET A 383 -1.35 -13.37 -6.19
CA MET A 383 -1.69 -14.06 -4.95
C MET A 383 -3.17 -14.45 -4.90
N LEU A 384 -4.07 -13.52 -5.25
CA LEU A 384 -5.51 -13.79 -5.21
C LEU A 384 -5.93 -14.81 -6.28
N LYS A 385 -5.32 -14.79 -7.47
CA LYS A 385 -5.54 -15.81 -8.52
C LYS A 385 -5.13 -17.21 -8.06
N ALA A 386 -4.07 -17.30 -7.26
CA ALA A 386 -3.59 -18.56 -6.69
C ALA A 386 -4.36 -19.01 -5.43
N THR A 387 -5.20 -18.15 -4.86
CA THR A 387 -5.90 -18.40 -3.60
C THR A 387 -7.33 -18.87 -3.85
N GLU A 388 -7.73 -19.96 -3.21
CA GLU A 388 -9.14 -20.38 -3.18
C GLU A 388 -9.92 -19.50 -2.19
N LEU A 389 -10.56 -18.45 -2.72
CA LEU A 389 -11.39 -17.56 -1.92
C LEU A 389 -12.73 -18.23 -1.59
N ARG A 390 -13.18 -18.09 -0.32
CA ARG A 390 -14.49 -18.60 0.13
C ARG A 390 -15.61 -18.03 -0.73
N GLU A 391 -16.59 -18.84 -1.09
CA GLU A 391 -17.70 -18.40 -1.94
C GLU A 391 -18.52 -17.29 -1.30
#